data_AF-A0A965R6Y0-F1
#
_entry.id   AF-A0A965R6Y0-F1
#
_cell.length_a   1.000
_cell.length_b   1.000
_cell.length_c   1.000
_cell.angle_alpha   90.00
_cell.angle_beta   90.00
_cell.angle_gamma   90.00
#
_symmetry.space_group_name_H-M   'P 1'
#
loop_
_entity.id
_entity.type
_entity.pdbx_description
1 polymer ?
#
loop_
_entity_poly.entity_id
_entity_poly.type
_entity_poly.pdbx_seq_one_letter_code
_entity_poly.pdbx_strand_id
1 'polypeptide(L)'
;MNPHQLVFWILSAIAIGGALGVILSRNPVASVLFLIVTFFAVSGHYILLNAQFLAIVNIIVYAGAIMVLFLYVIMLMNLNGDVEPQKSKLLQFAGIISGGTLFLVLLAAFKTTQLTPTPINTTSSIGLISELGQVLFTRFVFPFEISSILFLSAMVGAVVIGKKD
;
A
#
# COMPACT_ATOMS: atom_id res chain seq x y z
N MET A 1 17.24 23.25 -3.69
CA MET A 1 16.23 22.27 -3.25
C MET A 1 15.92 22.51 -1.79
N ASN A 2 14.65 22.63 -1.42
CA ASN A 2 14.27 22.63 0.00
C ASN A 2 14.57 21.24 0.59
N PRO A 3 14.96 21.13 1.88
CA PRO A 3 15.25 19.84 2.51
C PRO A 3 14.07 18.85 2.38
N HIS A 4 12.83 19.34 2.46
CA HIS A 4 11.61 18.55 2.23
C HIS A 4 11.53 17.93 0.82
N GLN A 5 11.92 18.68 -0.22
CA GLN A 5 11.89 18.19 -1.60
C GLN A 5 12.96 17.13 -1.83
N LEU A 6 14.13 17.29 -1.21
CA LEU A 6 15.20 16.29 -1.31
C LEU A 6 14.74 14.96 -0.70
N VAL A 7 14.17 14.99 0.51
CA VAL A 7 13.64 13.80 1.19
C VAL A 7 12.51 13.16 0.38
N PHE A 8 11.62 13.96 -0.21
CA PHE A 8 10.56 13.46 -1.10
C PHE A 8 11.12 12.68 -2.29
N TRP A 9 12.08 13.24 -3.02
CA TRP A 9 12.66 12.57 -4.18
C TRP A 9 13.40 11.28 -3.83
N ILE A 10 14.12 11.27 -2.70
CA ILE A 10 14.79 10.06 -2.20
C ILE A 10 13.78 8.98 -1.85
N LEU A 11 12.75 9.30 -1.08
CA LEU A 11 11.69 8.36 -0.72
C LEU A 11 10.95 7.86 -1.96
N SER A 12 10.66 8.73 -2.92
CA SER A 12 10.01 8.36 -4.19
C SER A 12 10.86 7.38 -4.98
N ALA A 13 12.16 7.63 -5.09
CA ALA A 13 13.09 6.72 -5.77
C ALA A 13 13.14 5.35 -5.08
N ILE A 14 13.17 5.30 -3.74
CA ILE A 14 13.13 4.06 -2.97
C ILE A 14 11.80 3.33 -3.17
N ALA A 15 10.67 4.05 -3.17
CA ALA A 15 9.34 3.45 -3.35
C ALA A 15 9.19 2.81 -4.74
N ILE A 16 9.62 3.51 -5.80
CA ILE A 16 9.59 3.01 -7.18
C ILE A 16 10.57 1.85 -7.35
N GLY A 17 11.80 1.99 -6.83
CA GLY A 17 12.81 0.93 -6.87
C GLY A 17 12.34 -0.34 -6.15
N GLY A 18 11.71 -0.19 -4.98
CA GLY A 18 11.08 -1.29 -4.26
C GLY A 18 9.95 -1.93 -5.06
N ALA A 19 9.05 -1.14 -5.65
CA ALA A 19 7.94 -1.64 -6.45
C ALA A 19 8.41 -2.41 -7.70
N LEU A 20 9.47 -1.94 -8.36
CA LEU A 20 10.15 -2.68 -9.42
C LEU A 20 10.77 -3.97 -8.89
N GLY A 21 11.44 -3.92 -7.73
CA GLY A 21 12.01 -5.09 -7.05
C GLY A 21 10.98 -6.18 -6.76
N VAL A 22 9.75 -5.82 -6.38
CA VAL A 22 8.64 -6.77 -6.16
C VAL A 22 8.32 -7.56 -7.44
N ILE A 23 8.30 -6.89 -8.60
CA ILE A 23 7.89 -7.50 -9.87
C ILE A 23 9.04 -8.27 -10.52
N LEU A 24 10.27 -7.78 -10.37
CA LEU A 24 11.46 -8.39 -10.99
C LEU A 24 12.01 -9.58 -10.18
N SER A 25 11.71 -9.66 -8.90
CA SER A 25 12.20 -10.73 -8.03
C SER A 25 11.54 -12.07 -8.39
N ARG A 26 12.37 -13.10 -8.58
CA ARG A 26 11.92 -14.48 -8.85
C ARG A 26 11.51 -15.23 -7.60
N ASN A 27 12.04 -14.85 -6.43
CA ASN A 27 11.70 -15.49 -5.17
C ASN A 27 10.54 -14.72 -4.50
N PRO A 28 9.41 -15.37 -4.20
CA PRO A 28 8.28 -14.74 -3.52
C PRO A 28 8.66 -14.06 -2.19
N VAL A 29 9.56 -14.66 -1.41
CA VAL A 29 10.03 -14.08 -0.14
C VAL A 29 10.77 -12.76 -0.37
N ALA A 30 11.68 -12.73 -1.33
CA ALA A 30 12.40 -11.51 -1.68
C ALA A 30 11.45 -10.43 -2.25
N SER A 31 10.44 -10.83 -3.01
CA SER A 31 9.41 -9.91 -3.52
C SER A 31 8.65 -9.24 -2.38
N VAL A 32 8.28 -9.98 -1.34
CA VAL A 32 7.61 -9.39 -0.17
C VAL A 32 8.54 -8.49 0.64
N LEU A 33 9.83 -8.83 0.77
CA LEU A 33 10.81 -7.94 1.41
C LEU A 33 10.93 -6.59 0.68
N PHE A 34 10.96 -6.60 -0.66
CA PHE A 34 10.93 -5.34 -1.43
C PHE A 34 9.63 -4.57 -1.23
N LEU A 35 8.49 -5.26 -1.09
CA LEU A 35 7.20 -4.62 -0.81
C LEU A 35 7.18 -3.94 0.56
N ILE A 36 7.79 -4.57 1.58
CA ILE A 36 7.95 -3.97 2.92
C ILE A 36 8.76 -2.67 2.81
N VAL A 37 9.86 -2.66 2.05
CA VAL A 37 10.65 -1.44 1.81
C VAL A 37 9.79 -0.34 1.14
N THR A 38 8.95 -0.70 0.17
CA THR A 38 8.01 0.24 -0.46
C THR A 38 7.03 0.81 0.57
N PHE A 39 6.46 -0.02 1.46
CA PHE A 39 5.56 0.50 2.51
C PHE A 39 6.27 1.42 3.51
N PHE A 40 7.53 1.17 3.85
CA PHE A 40 8.31 2.13 4.64
C PHE A 40 8.51 3.45 3.91
N ALA A 41 8.85 3.41 2.62
CA ALA A 41 9.00 4.62 1.81
C ALA A 41 7.67 5.40 1.69
N VAL A 42 6.54 4.72 1.51
CA VAL A 42 5.19 5.33 1.51
C VAL A 42 4.85 5.94 2.86
N SER A 43 5.21 5.28 3.97
CA SER A 43 5.02 5.84 5.32
C SER A 43 5.82 7.13 5.51
N GLY A 44 7.03 7.20 4.96
CA GLY A 44 7.82 8.43 4.89
C GLY A 44 7.06 9.55 4.16
N HIS A 45 6.42 9.26 3.02
CA HIS A 45 5.60 10.25 2.31
C HIS A 45 4.41 10.73 3.14
N TYR A 46 3.75 9.84 3.90
CA TYR A 46 2.68 10.25 4.80
C TYR A 46 3.16 11.23 5.88
N ILE A 47 4.35 11.03 6.43
CA ILE A 47 4.95 11.97 7.38
C ILE A 47 5.21 13.33 6.70
N LEU A 48 5.74 13.34 5.47
CA LEU A 48 5.96 14.57 4.70
C LEU A 48 4.65 15.33 4.42
N LEU A 49 3.54 14.62 4.29
CA LEU A 49 2.20 15.17 4.07
C LEU A 49 1.46 15.52 5.37
N ASN A 50 2.13 15.50 6.53
CA ASN A 50 1.54 15.69 7.87
C ASN A 50 0.48 14.63 8.27
N ALA A 51 0.43 13.49 7.60
CA ALA A 51 -0.50 12.39 7.89
C ALA A 51 0.10 11.37 8.88
N GLN A 52 0.34 11.79 10.12
CA GLN A 52 1.07 11.01 11.13
C GLN A 52 0.36 9.70 11.51
N PHE A 53 -0.96 9.75 11.76
CA PHE A 53 -1.73 8.54 12.07
C PHE A 53 -1.63 7.50 10.96
N LEU A 54 -1.80 7.93 9.70
CA LEU A 54 -1.77 7.03 8.54
C LEU A 54 -0.38 6.41 8.35
N ALA A 55 0.69 7.16 8.60
CA ALA A 55 2.06 6.64 8.59
C ALA A 55 2.25 5.49 9.59
N ILE A 56 1.80 5.69 10.84
CA ILE A 56 1.94 4.68 11.91
C ILE A 56 1.10 3.45 11.59
N VAL A 57 -0.16 3.63 11.17
CA VAL A 57 -1.04 2.52 10.79
C VAL A 57 -0.48 1.74 9.60
N ASN A 58 0.11 2.42 8.61
CA ASN A 58 0.74 1.75 7.48
C ASN A 58 1.91 0.84 7.91
N ILE A 59 2.70 1.28 8.89
CA ILE A 59 3.79 0.47 9.43
C ILE A 59 3.25 -0.71 10.25
N ILE A 60 2.31 -0.49 11.17
CA ILE A 60 1.83 -1.54 12.08
C ILE A 60 0.99 -2.58 11.34
N VAL A 61 0.03 -2.14 10.54
CA VAL A 61 -0.97 -3.04 9.92
C VAL A 61 -0.43 -3.63 8.63
N TYR A 62 0.06 -2.80 7.69
CA TYR A 62 0.46 -3.28 6.38
C TYR A 62 1.85 -3.92 6.43
N ALA A 63 2.89 -3.15 6.79
CA ALA A 63 4.26 -3.67 6.83
C ALA A 63 4.47 -4.69 7.97
N GLY A 64 3.79 -4.52 9.11
CA GLY A 64 3.85 -5.41 10.26
C GLY A 64 2.96 -6.63 10.09
N ALA A 65 1.67 -6.51 10.41
CA ALA A 65 0.79 -7.67 10.52
C ALA A 65 0.55 -8.40 9.19
N ILE A 66 0.12 -7.69 8.14
CA ILE A 66 -0.31 -8.31 6.88
C ILE A 66 0.89 -8.92 6.14
N MET A 67 1.98 -8.17 5.97
CA MET A 67 3.15 -8.68 5.24
C MET A 67 3.87 -9.81 5.98
N VAL A 68 3.95 -9.78 7.32
CA VAL A 68 4.53 -10.89 8.08
C VAL A 68 3.67 -12.15 7.98
N LEU A 69 2.33 -12.02 8.05
CA LEU A 69 1.43 -13.15 7.80
C LEU A 69 1.63 -13.72 6.39
N PHE A 70 1.77 -12.85 5.39
CA PHE A 70 1.98 -13.27 4.00
C PHE A 70 3.33 -13.99 3.82
N LEU A 71 4.40 -13.49 4.44
CA LEU A 71 5.70 -14.16 4.49
C LEU A 71 5.59 -15.55 5.11
N TYR A 72 4.89 -15.67 6.23
CA TYR A 72 4.68 -16.96 6.90
C TYR A 72 3.96 -17.95 5.98
N VAL A 73 2.87 -17.52 5.34
CA VAL A 73 2.09 -18.36 4.41
C VAL A 73 2.92 -18.79 3.20
N ILE A 74 3.65 -17.87 2.56
CA ILE A 74 4.51 -18.20 1.42
C ILE A 74 5.60 -19.20 1.80
N MET A 75 6.21 -19.01 2.98
CA MET A 75 7.26 -19.89 3.47
C MET A 75 6.72 -21.29 3.78
N LEU A 76 5.54 -21.40 4.38
CA LEU A 76 4.87 -22.69 4.61
C LEU A 76 4.48 -23.41 3.32
N MET A 77 4.02 -22.66 2.33
CA MET A 77 3.58 -23.20 1.05
C MET A 77 4.77 -23.62 0.15
N ASN A 78 6.00 -23.34 0.58
CA ASN A 78 7.26 -23.61 -0.14
C ASN A 78 7.12 -23.42 -1.66
N LEU A 79 6.82 -22.20 -2.08
CA LEU A 79 6.70 -21.83 -3.49
C LEU A 79 8.08 -21.92 -4.14
N ASN A 80 8.46 -23.13 -4.55
CA ASN A 80 9.60 -23.36 -5.43
C ASN A 80 9.27 -22.76 -6.80
N GLY A 81 10.14 -21.86 -7.28
CA GLY A 81 9.98 -21.10 -8.53
C GLY A 81 10.10 -21.91 -9.82
N ASP A 82 9.79 -23.20 -9.78
CA ASP A 82 10.06 -24.17 -10.86
C ASP A 82 8.87 -24.37 -11.81
N VAL A 83 7.75 -23.67 -11.59
CA VAL A 83 6.52 -23.77 -12.41
C VAL A 83 5.96 -22.40 -12.76
N GLU A 84 6.74 -21.57 -13.47
CA GLU A 84 6.14 -20.53 -14.30
C GLU A 84 5.91 -21.14 -15.69
N PRO A 85 4.68 -21.54 -16.07
CA PRO A 85 4.41 -21.89 -17.46
C PRO A 85 4.78 -20.67 -18.29
N GLN A 86 5.63 -20.85 -19.32
CA GLN A 86 6.09 -19.76 -20.17
C GLN A 86 4.90 -18.90 -20.59
N LYS A 87 4.75 -17.71 -19.98
CA LYS A 87 3.71 -16.77 -20.35
C LYS A 87 3.91 -16.48 -21.82
N SER A 88 2.88 -16.76 -22.62
CA SER A 88 2.89 -16.46 -24.04
C SER A 88 3.36 -15.01 -24.24
N LYS A 89 4.30 -14.78 -25.16
CA LYS A 89 4.80 -13.43 -25.46
C LYS A 89 3.64 -12.44 -25.71
N LEU A 90 2.52 -12.92 -26.26
CA LEU A 90 1.29 -12.15 -26.43
C LEU A 90 0.72 -11.61 -25.11
N LEU A 91 0.74 -12.41 -24.04
CA LEU A 91 0.23 -12.01 -22.73
C LEU A 91 1.15 -10.97 -22.08
N GLN A 92 2.46 -11.09 -22.29
CA GLN A 92 3.43 -10.08 -21.84
C GLN A 92 3.28 -8.77 -22.60
N PHE A 93 3.11 -8.81 -23.92
CA PHE A 93 2.82 -7.64 -24.74
C PHE A 93 1.49 -6.99 -24.36
N ALA A 94 0.43 -7.77 -24.13
CA ALA A 94 -0.85 -7.27 -23.66
C ALA A 94 -0.74 -6.59 -22.27
N GLY A 95 0.07 -7.16 -21.36
CA GLY A 95 0.37 -6.56 -20.07
C GLY A 95 1.10 -5.22 -20.18
N ILE A 96 2.10 -5.13 -21.05
CA ILE A 96 2.84 -3.88 -21.30
C ILE A 96 1.94 -2.83 -21.94
N ILE A 97 1.14 -3.20 -22.95
CA ILE A 97 0.22 -2.28 -23.62
C ILE A 97 -0.83 -1.78 -22.64
N SER A 98 -1.50 -2.65 -21.90
CA SER A 98 -2.52 -2.25 -20.94
C SER A 98 -1.97 -1.36 -19.82
N GLY A 99 -0.82 -1.72 -19.24
CA GLY A 99 -0.13 -0.90 -18.24
C GLY A 99 0.31 0.46 -18.80
N GLY A 100 0.87 0.48 -20.02
CA GLY A 100 1.29 1.69 -20.71
C GLY A 100 0.11 2.61 -21.04
N THR A 101 -1.00 2.07 -21.53
CA THR A 101 -2.22 2.84 -21.80
C THR A 101 -2.79 3.43 -20.51
N LEU A 102 -2.86 2.66 -19.42
CA LEU A 102 -3.31 3.18 -18.12
C LEU A 102 -2.41 4.32 -17.64
N PHE A 103 -1.09 4.16 -17.74
CA PHE A 103 -0.13 5.20 -17.37
C PHE A 103 -0.30 6.49 -18.21
N LEU A 104 -0.50 6.35 -19.53
CA LEU A 104 -0.77 7.49 -20.41
C LEU A 104 -2.09 8.19 -20.08
N VAL A 105 -3.14 7.43 -19.76
CA VAL A 105 -4.44 7.97 -19.35
C VAL A 105 -4.30 8.77 -18.04
N LEU A 106 -3.58 8.24 -17.05
CA LEU A 106 -3.28 8.97 -15.81
C LEU A 106 -2.51 10.27 -16.10
N LEU A 107 -1.45 10.21 -16.92
CA LEU A 107 -0.68 11.40 -17.33
C LEU A 107 -1.56 12.46 -18.02
N ALA A 108 -2.44 12.03 -18.93
CA ALA A 108 -3.36 12.92 -19.63
C ALA A 108 -4.38 13.55 -18.66
N ALA A 109 -4.90 12.77 -17.71
CA ALA A 109 -5.80 13.26 -16.67
C ALA A 109 -5.11 14.31 -15.78
N PHE A 110 -3.89 14.07 -15.32
CA PHE A 110 -3.12 15.02 -14.51
C PHE A 110 -2.75 16.30 -15.29
N LYS A 111 -2.47 16.20 -16.59
CA LYS A 111 -2.13 17.38 -17.42
C LYS A 111 -3.35 18.26 -17.71
N THR A 112 -4.52 17.64 -17.90
CA THR A 112 -5.78 18.35 -18.20
C THR A 112 -6.39 18.98 -16.95
N THR A 113 -6.13 18.39 -15.78
CA THR A 113 -6.60 18.92 -14.51
C THR A 113 -5.77 20.16 -14.14
N GLN A 114 -6.36 21.35 -14.24
CA GLN A 114 -5.77 22.54 -13.63
C GLN A 114 -5.83 22.38 -12.11
N LEU A 115 -4.75 21.87 -11.54
CA LEU A 115 -4.56 21.85 -10.10
C LEU A 115 -4.31 23.30 -9.66
N THR A 116 -5.38 24.05 -9.36
CA THR A 116 -5.24 25.32 -8.65
C THR A 116 -4.66 24.97 -7.29
N PRO A 117 -3.40 25.35 -6.96
CA PRO A 117 -2.85 25.08 -5.65
C PRO A 117 -3.60 25.96 -4.66
N THR A 118 -4.65 25.42 -4.06
CA THR A 118 -5.29 26.05 -2.91
C THR A 118 -4.24 26.07 -1.81
N PRO A 119 -3.87 27.24 -1.26
CA PRO A 119 -2.97 27.30 -0.13
C PRO A 119 -3.59 26.46 0.98
N ILE A 120 -2.89 25.38 1.35
CA ILE A 120 -3.28 24.54 2.48
C ILE A 120 -3.10 25.45 3.70
N ASN A 121 -4.20 25.97 4.23
CA ASN A 121 -4.18 26.67 5.50
C ASN A 121 -3.65 25.66 6.52
N THR A 122 -2.48 25.96 7.08
CA THR A 122 -1.78 25.16 8.09
C THR A 122 -2.48 25.25 9.44
N THR A 123 -3.81 25.10 9.48
CA THR A 123 -4.51 24.79 10.73
C THR A 123 -4.04 23.39 11.12
N SER A 124 -3.13 23.36 12.08
CA SER A 124 -2.17 22.31 12.44
C SER A 124 -2.75 21.01 13.00
N SER A 125 -4.04 20.74 12.80
CA SER A 125 -4.72 19.55 13.35
C SER A 125 -4.99 18.44 12.31
N ILE A 126 -4.84 18.73 11.02
CA ILE A 126 -5.10 17.75 9.96
C ILE A 126 -4.04 16.65 10.01
N GLY A 127 -4.47 15.42 10.30
CA GLY A 127 -3.60 14.23 10.41
C GLY A 127 -3.33 13.76 11.85
N LEU A 128 -3.86 14.45 12.86
CA LEU A 128 -3.80 14.04 14.26
C LEU A 128 -4.81 12.94 14.59
N ILE A 129 -4.44 12.10 15.55
CA ILE A 129 -5.23 10.96 16.03
C ILE A 129 -6.55 11.41 16.67
N SER A 130 -6.54 12.54 17.38
CA SER A 130 -7.71 13.10 18.06
C SER A 130 -8.84 13.46 17.09
N GLU A 131 -8.50 14.18 16.01
CA GLU A 131 -9.45 14.60 14.98
C GLU A 131 -10.05 13.40 14.25
N LEU A 132 -9.21 12.42 13.92
CA LEU A 132 -9.65 11.17 13.30
C LEU A 132 -10.62 10.39 14.19
N GLY A 133 -10.32 10.27 15.49
CA GLY A 133 -11.22 9.65 16.46
C GLY A 133 -12.57 10.36 16.51
N GLN A 134 -12.58 11.69 16.59
CA GLN A 134 -13.82 12.46 16.64
C GLN A 134 -14.68 12.25 15.39
N VAL A 135 -14.06 12.28 14.20
CA VAL A 135 -14.76 12.08 12.93
C VAL A 135 -15.31 10.65 12.79
N LEU A 136 -14.55 9.64 13.25
CA LEU A 136 -14.99 8.24 13.25
C LEU A 136 -16.23 8.03 14.14
N PHE A 137 -16.25 8.62 15.33
CA PHE A 137 -17.34 8.43 16.29
C PHE A 137 -18.50 9.43 16.16
N THR A 138 -18.45 10.36 15.22
CA THR A 138 -19.56 11.31 14.97
C THR A 138 -20.16 11.13 13.58
N ARG A 139 -19.34 11.27 12.54
CA ARG A 139 -19.80 11.26 11.15
C ARG A 139 -19.72 9.86 10.51
N PHE A 140 -18.74 9.06 10.89
CA PHE A 140 -18.48 7.74 10.31
C PHE A 140 -18.82 6.57 11.26
N VAL A 141 -19.74 6.78 12.19
CA VAL A 141 -20.18 5.75 13.15
C VAL A 141 -20.69 4.50 12.44
N PHE A 142 -21.49 4.69 11.39
CA PHE A 142 -22.09 3.58 10.67
C PHE A 142 -21.05 2.71 9.92
N PRO A 143 -20.12 3.28 9.12
CA PRO A 143 -18.99 2.51 8.57
C PRO A 143 -18.08 1.87 9.63
N PHE A 144 -17.89 2.53 10.78
CA PHE A 144 -17.11 1.99 11.88
C PHE A 144 -17.75 0.71 12.44
N GLU A 145 -19.07 0.72 12.67
CA GLU A 145 -19.80 -0.44 13.18
C GLU A 145 -19.76 -1.62 12.18
N ILE A 146 -19.94 -1.34 10.89
CA ILE A 146 -19.82 -2.37 9.84
C ILE A 146 -18.42 -2.97 9.81
N SER A 147 -17.38 -2.15 10.02
CA SER A 147 -15.98 -2.64 10.06
C SER A 147 -15.74 -3.56 11.26
N SER A 148 -16.36 -3.28 12.42
CA SER A 148 -16.32 -4.17 13.59
C SER A 148 -16.96 -5.54 13.30
N ILE A 149 -18.13 -5.56 12.65
CA ILE A 149 -18.80 -6.80 12.22
C ILE A 149 -17.94 -7.56 11.20
N LEU A 150 -17.31 -6.85 10.26
CA LEU A 150 -16.40 -7.44 9.27
C LEU A 150 -15.21 -8.13 9.96
N PHE A 151 -14.57 -7.48 10.95
CA PHE A 151 -13.46 -8.09 11.69
C PHE A 151 -13.90 -9.30 12.52
N LEU A 152 -15.07 -9.23 13.17
CA LEU A 152 -15.63 -10.37 13.88
C LEU A 152 -15.88 -11.55 12.92
N SER A 153 -16.52 -11.30 11.78
CA SER A 153 -16.79 -12.31 10.76
C SER A 153 -15.51 -12.90 10.18
N ALA A 154 -14.49 -12.08 9.93
CA ALA A 154 -13.20 -12.52 9.42
C ALA A 154 -12.47 -13.42 10.43
N MET A 155 -12.51 -13.06 11.73
CA MET A 155 -11.92 -13.86 12.81
C MET A 155 -12.61 -15.23 12.94
N VAL A 156 -13.95 -15.23 13.00
CA VAL A 156 -14.73 -16.49 13.07
C VAL A 156 -14.46 -17.35 11.84
N GLY A 157 -14.47 -16.76 10.64
CA GLY A 157 -14.16 -17.46 9.39
C GLY A 157 -12.76 -18.07 9.38
N ALA A 158 -11.74 -17.33 9.81
CA ALA A 158 -10.38 -17.83 9.91
C ALA A 158 -10.24 -18.99 10.90
N VAL A 159 -10.92 -18.93 12.06
CA VAL A 159 -10.89 -20.00 13.07
C VAL A 159 -11.61 -21.26 12.58
N VAL A 160 -12.79 -21.13 11.95
CA VAL A 160 -13.55 -22.27 11.44
C VAL A 160 -12.78 -22.99 10.34
N ILE A 161 -12.13 -22.26 9.42
CA ILE A 161 -11.32 -22.85 8.35
C ILE A 161 -10.02 -23.45 8.91
N GLY A 162 -9.41 -22.81 9.91
CA GLY A 162 -8.16 -23.26 10.51
C GLY A 162 -8.31 -24.45 11.47
N LYS A 163 -9.54 -24.72 11.95
CA LYS A 163 -9.83 -25.87 12.80
C LYS A 163 -9.81 -27.14 11.95
N LYS A 164 -8.75 -27.94 12.14
CA LYS A 164 -8.74 -29.35 11.73
C LYS A 164 -9.71 -30.09 12.65
N ASP A 165 -10.61 -30.91 12.08
CA ASP A 165 -11.56 -31.73 12.84
C ASP A 165 -10.93 -32.41 14.06
#